data_AF-A0A3L6G718-F1
#
_entry.id   AF-A0A3L6G718-F1
#
_cell.length_a   1.000
_cell.length_b   1.000
_cell.length_c   1.000
_cell.angle_alpha   90.00
_cell.angle_beta   90.00
_cell.angle_gamma   90.00
#
_symmetry.space_group_name_H-M   'P 1'
#
loop_
_entity.id
_entity.type
_entity.pdbx_description
1 polymer ?
#
loop_
_entity_poly.entity_id
_entity_poly.type
_entity_poly.pdbx_seq_one_letter_code
_entity_poly.pdbx_strand_id
1 'polypeptide(L)' 'MSSLGVMSMAVAAVYYRFSWQMEGGTVPVSEMFGTFALSVGAAVGMEFWARWAHRALWHASLWHMHESHHRPREVY' A
#
# COMPACT_ATOMS: atom_id res chain seq x y z
N MET A 1 -6.21 -7.26 12.77
CA MET A 1 -5.50 -8.03 11.73
C MET A 1 -4.03 -8.06 12.09
N SER A 2 -3.40 -9.24 12.14
CA SER A 2 -1.96 -9.35 12.40
C SER A 2 -1.18 -8.97 11.13
N SER A 3 -0.20 -8.08 11.25
CA SER A 3 0.68 -7.67 10.14
C SER A 3 1.40 -8.87 9.51
N LEU A 4 1.73 -9.89 10.32
CA LEU A 4 2.32 -11.14 9.83
C LEU A 4 1.36 -11.92 8.92
N GLY A 5 0.08 -12.01 9.30
CA GLY A 5 -0.91 -12.72 8.49
C GLY A 5 -1.12 -12.09 7.12
N VAL A 6 -1.22 -10.76 7.08
CA VAL A 6 -1.38 -10.01 5.82
C VAL A 6 -0.14 -10.14 4.95
N MET A 7 1.06 -10.02 5.52
CA MET A 7 2.31 -10.16 4.77
C MET A 7 2.50 -11.58 4.23
N SER A 8 2.22 -12.61 5.02
CA SER A 8 2.30 -14.00 4.57
C SER A 8 1.34 -14.29 3.41
N MET A 9 0.10 -13.78 3.48
CA MET A 9 -0.87 -13.91 2.38
C MET A 9 -0.40 -13.19 1.11
N ALA A 10 0.18 -11.99 1.23
CA ALA A 10 0.68 -11.24 0.09
C ALA A 10 1.84 -11.98 -0.61
N VAL A 11 2.81 -12.48 0.16
CA VAL A 11 3.94 -13.26 -0.38
C VAL A 11 3.46 -14.54 -1.06
N ALA A 12 2.54 -15.28 -0.42
CA ALA A 12 1.98 -16.50 -1.00
C ALA A 12 1.23 -16.21 -2.32
N ALA A 13 0.39 -15.17 -2.35
CA ALA A 13 -0.38 -14.79 -3.55
C ALA A 13 0.54 -14.41 -4.73
N VAL A 14 1.61 -13.65 -4.46
CA VAL A 14 2.61 -13.29 -5.46
C VAL A 14 3.34 -14.53 -5.97
N TYR A 15 3.80 -15.39 -5.05
CA TYR A 15 4.49 -16.63 -5.41
C TYR A 15 3.63 -17.51 -6.32
N TYR A 16 2.38 -17.78 -5.94
CA TYR A 16 1.49 -18.63 -6.74
C TYR A 16 1.12 -18.02 -8.09
N ARG A 17 0.97 -16.68 -8.17
CA ARG A 17 0.70 -16.03 -9.46
C ARG A 17 1.86 -16.23 -10.44
N PHE A 18 3.09 -16.03 -9.99
CA PHE A 18 4.25 -16.21 -10.85
C PHE A 18 4.54 -17.69 -11.12
N SER A 19 4.39 -18.59 -10.15
CA SER A 19 4.61 -20.02 -10.37
C SER A 19 3.68 -20.56 -11.47
N TRP A 20 2.39 -20.21 -11.41
CA TRP A 20 1.41 -20.61 -12.42
C TRP A 20 1.72 -20.01 -13.81
N GLN A 21 2.16 -18.75 -13.88
CA GLN A 21 2.55 -18.11 -15.14
C GLN A 21 3.77 -18.76 -15.81
N MET A 22 4.57 -19.51 -15.06
CA MET A 22 5.80 -20.15 -15.53
C MET A 22 5.62 -21.63 -15.91
N GLU A 23 4.44 -22.22 -15.71
CA GLU A 23 4.19 -23.66 -15.92
C GLU A 23 4.06 -24.09 -17.40
N GLY A 24 4.20 -23.17 -18.36
CA GLY A 24 4.34 -23.51 -19.78
C GLY A 24 3.96 -22.37 -20.72
N GLY A 25 4.71 -22.24 -21.82
CA GLY A 25 4.49 -21.18 -22.83
C GLY A 25 5.53 -20.07 -22.79
N THR A 26 5.31 -19.01 -23.57
CA THR A 26 6.18 -17.82 -23.59
C THR A 26 5.94 -16.97 -22.35
N VAL A 27 7.01 -16.55 -21.68
CA VAL A 27 6.94 -15.66 -20.52
C VAL A 27 6.19 -14.35 -20.90
N PRO A 28 5.10 -13.98 -20.19
CA PRO A 28 4.29 -12.81 -20.53
C PRO A 28 4.94 -11.52 -20.02
N VAL A 29 6.07 -11.13 -20.62
CA VAL A 29 6.91 -10.01 -20.15
C VAL A 29 6.13 -8.70 -19.99
N SER A 30 5.20 -8.40 -20.91
CA SER A 30 4.36 -7.19 -20.84
C SER A 30 3.47 -7.17 -19.60
N GLU A 31 2.87 -8.30 -19.24
CA GLU A 31 2.01 -8.43 -18.06
C GLU A 31 2.81 -8.34 -16.76
N MET A 32 3.98 -8.98 -16.72
CA MET A 32 4.89 -8.91 -15.57
C MET A 32 5.38 -7.48 -15.35
N PHE A 33 5.79 -6.81 -16.43
CA PHE A 33 6.21 -5.40 -16.38
C PHE A 33 5.05 -4.49 -15.97
N GLY A 34 3.86 -4.68 -16.51
CA GLY A 34 2.67 -3.91 -16.13
C GLY A 34 2.32 -4.07 -14.66
N THR A 35 2.37 -5.31 -14.13
CA THR A 35 2.14 -5.60 -12.71
C THR A 35 3.17 -4.91 -11.82
N PHE A 36 4.45 -4.99 -12.19
CA PHE A 36 5.52 -4.29 -11.47
C PHE A 36 5.33 -2.77 -11.50
N ALA A 37 5.10 -2.19 -12.68
CA ALA A 37 4.92 -0.76 -12.86
C ALA A 37 3.70 -0.24 -12.08
N LEU A 38 2.58 -0.96 -12.08
CA LEU A 38 1.40 -0.62 -11.29
C LEU A 38 1.68 -0.71 -9.79
N SER A 39 2.44 -1.71 -9.33
CA SER A 39 2.80 -1.85 -7.91
C SER A 39 3.67 -0.70 -7.43
N VAL A 40 4.69 -0.32 -8.21
CA VAL A 40 5.54 0.84 -7.93
C VAL A 40 4.74 2.14 -7.99
N GLY A 41 3.93 2.30 -9.03
CA GLY A 41 3.06 3.48 -9.21
C GLY A 41 2.07 3.65 -8.07
N ALA A 42 1.47 2.56 -7.58
CA ALA A 42 0.61 2.58 -6.41
C ALA A 42 1.37 3.01 -5.16
N ALA A 43 2.54 2.44 -4.88
CA ALA A 43 3.34 2.81 -3.70
C ALA A 43 3.73 4.29 -3.71
N VAL A 44 4.23 4.79 -4.84
CA VAL A 44 4.60 6.21 -5.01
C VAL A 44 3.36 7.10 -4.92
N GLY A 45 2.28 6.73 -5.59
CA GLY A 45 1.02 7.46 -5.58
C GLY A 45 0.44 7.60 -4.17
N MET A 46 0.51 6.54 -3.36
CA MET A 46 0.04 6.56 -1.98
C MET A 46 0.84 7.53 -1.09
N GLU A 47 2.14 7.74 -1.34
CA GLU A 47 2.95 8.74 -0.62
C GLU A 47 2.55 10.18 -0.99
N PHE A 48 2.31 10.46 -2.27
CA PHE A 48 1.79 11.76 -2.71
C PHE A 48 0.38 12.00 -2.18
N TRP A 49 -0.48 10.98 -2.26
CA TRP A 49 -1.81 11.02 -1.70
C TRP A 49 -1.77 11.32 -0.21
N ALA A 50 -1.03 10.54 0.59
CA ALA A 50 -0.91 10.75 2.03
C ALA A 50 -0.48 12.18 2.38
N ARG A 51 0.54 12.72 1.69
CA ARG A 51 1.01 14.10 1.92
C ARG A 51 0.00 15.18 1.51
N TRP A 52 -0.73 14.97 0.42
CA TRP A 52 -1.81 15.88 0.04
C TRP A 52 -2.93 15.82 1.06
N ALA A 53 -3.38 14.62 1.37
CA ALA A 53 -4.53 14.35 2.19
C ALA A 53 -4.29 14.88 3.62
N HIS A 54 -3.11 14.62 4.19
CA HIS A 54 -2.68 15.19 5.48
C HIS A 54 -2.85 16.72 5.53
N ARG A 55 -2.42 17.45 4.49
CA ARG A 55 -2.53 18.91 4.43
C ARG A 55 -3.95 19.41 4.14
N ALA A 56 -4.64 18.79 3.19
CA ALA A 56 -5.89 19.31 2.63
C ALA A 56 -7.15 18.80 3.33
N LEU A 57 -7.08 17.62 3.96
CA LEU A 57 -8.23 17.00 4.63
C LEU A 57 -7.98 16.88 6.14
N TRP A 58 -6.84 16.33 6.59
CA TRP A 58 -6.62 16.04 8.02
C TRP A 58 -6.43 17.32 8.84
N HIS A 59 -5.84 18.37 8.26
CA HIS A 59 -5.77 19.70 8.89
C HIS A 59 -6.96 20.62 8.57
N ALA A 60 -8.04 20.07 7.98
CA ALA A 60 -9.22 20.84 7.60
C ALA A 60 -10.50 20.09 8.00
N SER A 61 -11.24 19.56 7.03
CA SER A 61 -12.55 18.92 7.26
C SER A 61 -12.50 17.68 8.15
N LEU A 62 -11.36 16.99 8.21
CA LEU A 62 -11.14 15.80 9.05
C LEU A 62 -10.33 16.07 10.32
N TRP A 63 -10.16 17.34 10.72
CA TRP A 63 -9.38 17.71 11.91
C TRP A 63 -9.84 17.00 13.18
N HIS A 64 -11.15 16.86 13.37
CA HIS A 64 -11.72 16.20 14.54
C HIS A 64 -11.26 14.73 14.73
N MET A 65 -10.85 14.05 13.65
CA MET A 65 -10.24 12.71 13.72
C MET A 65 -8.72 12.75 13.90
N HIS A 66 -8.06 13.85 13.54
CA HIS A 66 -6.60 13.98 13.52
C HIS A 66 -6.01 14.69 14.74
N GLU A 67 -6.78 15.54 15.40
CA GLU A 67 -6.34 16.42 16.48
C GLU A 67 -5.60 15.70 17.61
N SER A 68 -6.11 14.53 18.01
CA SER A 68 -5.53 13.75 19.11
C SER A 68 -4.07 13.36 18.86
N HIS A 69 -3.65 13.22 17.60
CA HIS A 69 -2.26 12.91 17.25
C HIS A 69 -1.32 14.11 17.47
N HIS A 70 -1.83 15.34 17.44
CA HIS A 70 -1.05 16.56 17.69
C HIS A 70 -1.01 16.95 19.17
N ARG A 71 -2.00 16.52 19.95
CA ARG A 71 -2.07 16.88 21.36
C ARG A 71 -1.01 16.10 22.17
N PRO A 72 -0.27 16.76 23.08
CA PRO A 72 0.60 16.07 24.02
C PRO A 72 -0.20 15.08 24.86
N ARG A 73 0.40 13.95 25.21
CA ARG A 73 -0.21 13.04 26.19
C ARG A 73 -0.19 13.73 27.56
N GLU A 74 -1.32 13.66 28.24
CA GLU A 74 -1.40 14.09 29.64
C GLU A 74 -0.54 13.14 30.48
N VAL A 75 0.36 13.70 31.28
CA VAL A 75 1.15 12.96 32.27
C VAL A 75 0.60 13.38 33.62
N TYR A 76 -0.16 12.46 34.24
CA TYR A 76 -0.61 12.56 35.63
C TYR A 76 0.36 11.80 36.54
#